data_AF-A0A4Y2AIB8-F1
#
_entry.id   AF-A0A4Y2AIB8-F1
#
_cell.length_a   1.000
_cell.length_b   1.000
_cell.length_c   1.000
_cell.angle_alpha   90.00
_cell.angle_beta   90.00
_cell.angle_gamma   90.00
#
_symmetry.space_group_name_H-M   'P 1'
#
loop_
_entity.id
_entity.type
_entity.pdbx_description
1 polymer ?
#
loop_
_entity_poly.entity_id
_entity_poly.type
_entity_poly.pdbx_seq_one_letter_code
_entity_poly.pdbx_strand_id
1 'polypeptide(L)'
;METVLCDCESQLNSWPLTYVSDDPDNLYPPTPYLFLKDIRNSVTADLDKIRSADKRELNKRLIYRKRLMSDLRIRFRNEYLSQLHQRSTVRTQVYKPKIGDIVLL
;
A
#
# COMPACT_ATOMS: atom_id res chain seq x y z
N MET A 1 9.63 22.98 12.92
CA MET A 1 8.68 22.87 11.79
C MET A 1 8.85 21.56 11.00
N GLU A 2 10.02 20.91 11.10
CA GLU A 2 10.31 19.61 10.48
C GLU A 2 9.48 18.44 11.05
N THR A 3 9.21 18.45 12.36
CA THR A 3 8.46 17.38 13.05
C THR A 3 7.00 17.26 12.59
N VAL A 4 6.30 18.38 12.39
CA VAL A 4 4.89 18.37 11.95
C VAL A 4 4.75 17.84 10.52
N LEU A 5 5.69 18.17 9.63
CA LEU A 5 5.68 17.66 8.26
C LEU A 5 5.95 16.15 8.22
N CYS A 6 6.87 15.65 9.06
CA CYS A 6 7.08 14.21 9.22
C CYS A 6 5.84 13.51 9.78
N ASP A 7 5.13 14.11 10.74
CA ASP A 7 3.89 13.55 11.27
C ASP A 7 2.81 13.48 10.18
N CYS A 8 2.62 14.56 9.41
CA CYS A 8 1.70 14.59 8.27
C CYS A 8 2.06 13.54 7.21
N GLU A 9 3.34 13.43 6.85
CA GLU A 9 3.84 12.42 5.92
C GLU A 9 3.54 11.00 6.45
N SER A 10 3.79 10.75 7.73
CA SER A 10 3.55 9.44 8.34
C SER A 10 2.07 9.06 8.30
N GLN A 11 1.17 10.02 8.59
CA GLN A 11 -0.27 9.81 8.53
C GLN A 11 -0.75 9.57 7.11
N LEU A 12 -0.35 10.42 6.16
CA LEU A 12 -0.70 10.27 4.74
C LEU A 12 -0.25 8.93 4.18
N ASN A 13 0.96 8.49 4.53
CA ASN A 13 1.50 7.22 4.08
C ASN A 13 0.87 6.00 4.78
N SER A 14 0.26 6.20 5.95
CA SER A 14 -0.48 5.15 6.66
C SER A 14 -1.89 4.93 6.11
N TRP A 15 -2.40 5.83 5.27
CA TRP A 15 -3.76 5.72 4.76
C TRP A 15 -3.92 4.53 3.79
N PRO A 16 -5.06 3.83 3.89
CA PRO A 16 -5.36 2.71 3.02
C PRO A 16 -5.59 3.21 1.59
N LEU A 17 -4.94 2.57 0.63
CA LEU A 17 -5.08 2.89 -0.80
C LEU A 17 -6.43 2.42 -1.36
N THR A 18 -7.06 1.44 -0.71
CA THR A 18 -8.31 0.81 -1.11
C THR A 18 -9.28 0.78 0.07
N TYR A 19 -10.51 0.37 -0.19
CA TYR A 19 -11.53 0.10 0.82
C TYR A 19 -11.00 -0.74 2.00
N VAL A 20 -11.35 -0.33 3.21
CA VAL A 20 -11.10 -1.07 4.46
C VAL A 20 -12.32 -1.95 4.71
N SER A 21 -12.12 -3.27 4.75
CA SER A 21 -13.18 -4.21 5.09
C SER A 21 -13.29 -4.37 6.61
N ASP A 22 -14.52 -4.54 7.11
CA ASP A 22 -14.81 -4.89 8.52
C ASP A 22 -14.67 -6.41 8.79
N ASP A 23 -14.44 -7.20 7.75
CA ASP A 23 -14.24 -8.65 7.87
C ASP A 23 -12.85 -8.95 8.47
N PRO A 24 -12.77 -9.65 9.62
CA PRO A 24 -11.51 -9.94 10.29
C PRO A 24 -10.62 -10.93 9.53
N ASP A 25 -11.17 -11.72 8.60
CA ASP A 25 -10.40 -12.66 7.78
C ASP A 25 -9.75 -11.97 6.56
N ASN A 26 -10.20 -10.76 6.23
CA ASN A 26 -9.63 -9.99 5.13
C ASN A 26 -8.27 -9.40 5.50
N LEU A 27 -7.35 -9.46 4.55
CA LEU A 27 -6.04 -8.83 4.70
C LEU A 27 -6.19 -7.31 4.75
N TYR A 28 -5.41 -6.67 5.63
CA TYR A 28 -5.33 -5.22 5.66
C TYR A 28 -5.05 -4.63 4.27
N PRO A 29 -5.69 -3.51 3.92
CA PRO A 29 -5.48 -2.85 2.64
C PRO A 29 -4.04 -2.36 2.51
N PRO A 30 -3.45 -2.39 1.29
CA PRO A 30 -2.15 -1.79 1.06
C PRO A 30 -2.16 -0.29 1.36
N THR A 31 -1.11 0.21 1.99
CA THR A 31 -0.87 1.64 2.26
C THR A 31 0.39 2.09 1.52
N PRO A 32 0.55 3.40 1.20
CA PRO A 32 1.79 3.91 0.60
C PRO A 32 3.05 3.54 1.39
N TYR A 33 2.93 3.46 2.72
CA TYR A 33 4.02 3.09 3.62
C TYR A 33 4.65 1.73 3.32
N LEU A 34 3.88 0.76 2.78
CA LEU A 34 4.44 -0.55 2.39
C LEU A 34 5.45 -0.46 1.24
N PHE A 35 5.44 0.63 0.45
CA PHE A 35 6.37 0.87 -0.67
C PHE A 35 7.55 1.76 -0.27
N LEU A 36 7.34 2.67 0.67
CA LEU A 36 8.35 3.64 1.11
C LEU A 36 9.36 3.07 2.09
N LYS A 37 9.08 1.90 2.67
CA LYS A 37 9.99 1.18 3.57
C LYS A 37 11.14 0.53 2.79
N ASP A 38 11.85 1.36 2.05
CA ASP A 38 13.09 1.02 1.37
C ASP A 38 14.18 0.86 2.43
N ILE A 39 14.50 -0.39 2.78
CA ILE A 39 15.82 -0.99 3.09
C ILE A 39 16.76 -0.25 4.10
N ARG A 40 16.40 0.87 4.72
CA ARG A 40 17.37 1.63 5.56
C ARG A 40 17.67 0.99 6.92
N ASN A 41 16.90 0.00 7.35
CA ASN A 41 17.20 -0.78 8.56
C ASN A 41 18.15 -1.97 8.31
N SER A 42 18.68 -2.11 7.10
CA SER A 42 19.52 -3.25 6.70
C SER A 42 21.03 -3.03 6.86
N VAL A 43 21.49 -1.96 7.54
CA VAL A 43 22.94 -1.69 7.58
C VAL A 43 23.65 -2.28 8.80
N THR A 44 22.98 -2.68 9.87
CA THR A 44 23.77 -3.04 11.08
C THR A 44 23.27 -4.18 11.97
N ALA A 45 22.07 -4.73 11.77
CA ALA A 45 21.51 -5.71 12.74
C ALA A 45 21.80 -7.20 12.43
N ASP A 46 22.41 -7.54 11.29
CA ASP A 46 22.48 -8.94 10.84
C ASP A 46 23.83 -9.38 10.25
N LEU A 47 24.92 -8.60 10.32
CA LEU A 47 26.21 -9.05 9.77
C LEU A 47 26.72 -10.32 10.48
N ASP A 48 26.59 -10.38 11.81
CA ASP A 48 26.95 -11.58 12.58
C ASP A 48 26.02 -12.76 12.28
N LYS A 49 24.70 -12.51 12.12
CA LYS A 49 23.75 -13.57 11.76
C LYS A 49 23.94 -14.07 10.34
N ILE A 50 24.28 -13.21 9.39
CA ILE A 50 24.62 -13.60 8.01
C ILE A 50 25.90 -14.42 8.00
N ARG A 51 26.89 -14.03 8.82
CA ARG A 51 28.17 -14.74 8.93
C ARG A 51 28.01 -16.14 9.56
N SER A 52 27.05 -16.32 10.46
CA SER A 52 26.70 -17.62 11.06
C SER A 52 25.58 -18.37 10.33
N ALA A 53 24.92 -17.77 9.34
CA ALA A 53 23.78 -18.37 8.67
C ALA A 53 24.22 -19.35 7.58
N ASP A 54 23.55 -20.49 7.56
CA ASP A 54 23.78 -21.50 6.54
C ASP A 54 23.21 -21.05 5.18
N LYS A 55 23.88 -21.42 4.07
CA LYS A 55 23.53 -21.00 2.70
C LYS A 55 22.07 -21.33 2.35
N ARG A 56 21.57 -22.45 2.88
CA ARG A 56 20.18 -22.89 2.67
C ARG A 56 19.17 -21.94 3.31
N GLU A 57 19.44 -21.46 4.52
CA GLU A 57 18.56 -20.54 5.24
C GLU A 57 18.52 -19.15 4.59
N LEU A 58 19.68 -18.67 4.13
CA LEU A 58 19.75 -17.43 3.35
C LEU A 58 18.92 -17.52 2.05
N ASN A 59 19.00 -18.64 1.33
CA ASN A 59 18.20 -18.86 0.13
C ASN A 59 16.70 -18.94 0.41
N LYS A 60 16.28 -19.65 1.46
CA LYS A 60 14.86 -19.69 1.88
C LYS A 60 14.34 -18.28 2.17
N ARG A 61 15.11 -17.47 2.91
CA ARG A 61 14.73 -16.09 3.26
C ARG A 61 14.64 -15.21 2.01
N LEU A 62 15.55 -15.38 1.05
CA LEU A 62 15.49 -14.67 -0.22
C LEU A 62 14.25 -15.05 -1.04
N ILE A 63 13.94 -16.34 -1.16
CA ILE A 63 12.75 -16.84 -1.87
C ILE A 63 11.48 -16.30 -1.20
N TYR A 64 11.40 -16.35 0.12
CA TYR A 64 10.28 -15.80 0.89
C TYR A 64 10.06 -14.31 0.63
N ARG A 65 11.14 -13.51 0.65
CA ARG A 65 11.07 -12.07 0.32
C ARG A 65 10.59 -11.82 -1.11
N LYS A 66 11.09 -12.59 -2.08
CA LYS A 66 10.64 -12.50 -3.48
C LYS A 66 9.15 -12.81 -3.61
N ARG A 67 8.66 -13.84 -2.90
CA ARG A 67 7.24 -14.19 -2.86
C ARG A 67 6.41 -13.05 -2.26
N LEU A 68 6.81 -12.52 -1.11
CA LEU A 68 6.11 -11.41 -0.45
C LEU A 68 6.01 -10.18 -1.36
N MET A 69 7.09 -9.84 -2.08
CA MET A 69 7.07 -8.75 -3.06
C MET A 69 6.14 -9.02 -4.24
N SER A 70 6.10 -10.26 -4.73
CA SER A 70 5.18 -10.67 -5.80
C SER A 70 3.73 -10.54 -5.36
N ASP A 71 3.40 -11.06 -4.18
CA ASP A 71 2.06 -11.03 -3.61
C ASP A 71 1.60 -9.58 -3.40
N LEU A 72 2.47 -8.72 -2.87
CA LEU A 72 2.19 -7.28 -2.72
C LEU A 72 1.91 -6.60 -4.05
N ARG A 73 2.71 -6.88 -5.10
CA ARG A 73 2.51 -6.30 -6.44
C ARG A 73 1.17 -6.72 -7.06
N ILE A 74 0.79 -8.00 -6.90
CA ILE A 74 -0.48 -8.52 -7.39
C ILE A 74 -1.64 -7.82 -6.68
N ARG A 75 -1.60 -7.76 -5.34
CA ARG A 75 -2.62 -7.05 -4.54
C ARG A 75 -2.73 -5.59 -4.92
N PHE A 76 -1.60 -4.88 -5.02
CA PHE A 76 -1.59 -3.48 -5.43
C PHE A 76 -2.24 -3.27 -6.81
N ARG A 77 -1.93 -4.12 -7.79
CA ARG A 77 -2.53 -4.04 -9.12
C ARG A 77 -4.04 -4.31 -9.08
N ASN A 78 -4.45 -5.34 -8.36
CA ASN A 78 -5.82 -5.83 -8.38
C ASN A 78 -6.77 -5.04 -7.48
N GLU A 79 -6.29 -4.53 -6.35
CA GLU A 79 -7.11 -3.83 -5.36
C GLU A 79 -7.07 -2.31 -5.60
N TYR A 80 -5.89 -1.74 -5.90
CA TYR A 80 -5.74 -0.29 -6.03
C TYR A 80 -5.85 0.19 -7.48
N LEU A 81 -5.02 -0.34 -8.39
CA LEU A 81 -5.03 0.16 -9.77
C LEU A 81 -6.34 -0.12 -10.50
N SER A 82 -7.02 -1.22 -10.19
CA SER A 82 -8.36 -1.52 -10.73
C SER A 82 -9.37 -0.43 -10.40
N GLN A 83 -9.37 0.09 -9.17
CA GLN A 83 -10.23 1.19 -8.74
C GLN A 83 -9.86 2.51 -9.41
N LEU A 84 -8.57 2.74 -9.67
CA LEU A 84 -8.12 3.93 -10.38
C LEU A 84 -8.64 3.98 -11.82
N HIS A 85 -8.59 2.84 -12.55
CA HIS A 85 -9.18 2.73 -13.89
C HIS A 85 -10.69 2.96 -13.87
N GLN A 86 -11.38 2.53 -12.82
CA GLN A 86 -12.80 2.79 -12.66
C GLN A 86 -13.07 4.30 -12.49
N ARG A 87 -12.30 5.01 -11.65
CA ARG A 87 -12.42 6.47 -11.46
C ARG A 87 -12.16 7.26 -12.74
N SER A 88 -11.17 6.90 -13.56
CA SER A 88 -10.91 7.61 -14.82
C SER A 88 -11.98 7.37 -15.88
N THR A 89 -12.68 6.22 -15.81
CA THR A 89 -13.70 5.82 -16.78
C THR A 89 -15.09 6.32 -16.41
N VAL A 90 -15.32 6.70 -15.15
CA VAL A 90 -16.45 7.56 -14.77
C VAL A 90 -16.18 8.96 -15.35
N ARG A 91 -16.35 9.07 -16.67
CA ARG A 91 -16.80 10.31 -17.29
C ARG A 91 -18.07 10.66 -16.54
N THR A 92 -18.01 11.67 -15.69
CA THR A 92 -19.18 12.37 -15.22
C THR A 92 -20.03 12.67 -16.45
N GLN A 93 -21.12 11.92 -16.65
CA GLN A 93 -22.30 12.55 -17.20
C GLN A 93 -22.59 13.67 -16.21
N VAL A 94 -22.07 14.87 -16.52
CA VAL A 94 -22.37 16.07 -15.76
C VAL A 94 -23.86 16.26 -15.96
N TYR A 95 -24.63 15.77 -15.00
CA TYR A 95 -26.04 16.02 -14.96
C TYR A 95 -26.23 17.54 -15.02
N LYS A 96 -26.98 18.02 -16.01
CA LYS A 96 -27.34 19.43 -16.10
C LYS A 96 -28.65 19.60 -15.33
N PRO A 97 -28.61 20.12 -14.09
CA PRO A 97 -29.83 20.32 -13.32
C PRO A 97 -30.77 21.27 -14.05
N LYS A 98 -32.05 20.95 -14.00
CA LYS A 98 -33.15 21.73 -14.55
C LYS A 98 -33.89 22.43 -13.42
N ILE A 99 -34.66 23.44 -13.80
CA ILE A 99 -35.52 24.17 -12.88
C ILE A 99 -36.52 23.17 -12.28
N GLY A 100 -36.49 23.03 -10.95
CA GLY A 100 -37.32 22.08 -10.19
C GLY A 100 -36.56 20.91 -9.57
N ASP A 101 -35.28 20.73 -9.88
CA ASP A 101 -34.47 19.67 -9.27
C ASP A 101 -34.02 20.04 -7.85
N ILE A 102 -34.03 19.04 -6.97
CA ILE A 102 -33.48 19.14 -5.61
C ILE A 102 -32.12 18.45 -5.61
N VAL A 103 -31.08 19.21 -5.24
CA VAL A 103 -29.72 18.69 -5.08
C VAL A 103 -29.42 18.54 -3.60
N LEU A 104 -29.09 17.32 -3.19
CA LEU A 104 -28.60 17.01 -1.84
C LEU A 104 -27.08 17.15 -1.82
N LEU A 105 -26.57 17.85 -0.83
CA LEU A 105 -25.13 18.06 -0.57
C LEU A 105 -24.62 17.07 0.46
#